data_AF-A0A2K8PC39-F1
#
_entry.id   AF-A0A2K8PC39-F1
#
_cell.length_a   1.000
_cell.length_b   1.000
_cell.length_c   1.000
_cell.angle_alpha   90.00
_cell.angle_beta   90.00
_cell.angle_gamma   90.00
#
_symmetry.space_group_name_H-M   'P 1'
#
loop_
_entity.id
_entity.type
_entity.pdbx_description
1 polymer ?
#
loop_
_entity_poly.entity_id
_entity_poly.type
_entity_poly.pdbx_seq_one_letter_code
_entity_poly.pdbx_strand_id
1 'polypeptide(L)'
;MSRRTDNHHCAASICRAATGLPHRTCLGWAEAGLITRRRPVPDAADPAQRAFEAMVALTAGDALRDGQLDGAVFGVVAAVPSADGLALRLHERMARRVVTELLPRLDEDYGGLRGVPGLRVTSDTEGLTLRDAVGGGTIRLRGVPSSWRLPDDGDGLRYVGRSAGGAPHPAELEELHYWTRTATAGPDPASRDHLLSRLLRRPALVNRTGNAHGWVNSYCHQYQDLVLEWCCAPGAPEMERSLRRSGLAEPQAGGHPEPGAPPARPGVIRLGGAEVTVRCMDFAHGDGEIAGITASIERRYR
;
A
#
# COMPACT_ATOMS: atom_id res chain seq x y z
N MET A 1 -1.55 -30.35 24.59
CA MET A 1 -1.77 -28.90 24.39
C MET A 1 -2.95 -28.70 23.45
N SER A 2 -3.84 -27.75 23.73
CA SER A 2 -5.11 -27.56 23.01
C SER A 2 -4.88 -26.98 21.62
N ARG A 3 -5.45 -27.59 20.57
CA ARG A 3 -5.42 -27.12 19.16
C ARG A 3 -5.82 -25.65 18.99
N ARG A 4 -6.57 -25.08 19.94
CA ARG A 4 -7.01 -23.67 19.94
C ARG A 4 -5.85 -22.71 20.20
N THR A 5 -4.98 -23.03 21.18
CA THR A 5 -3.79 -22.23 21.51
C THR A 5 -2.81 -22.22 20.33
N ASP A 6 -2.62 -23.36 19.66
CA ASP A 6 -1.75 -23.49 18.49
C ASP A 6 -2.22 -22.62 17.31
N ASN A 7 -3.54 -22.49 17.11
CA ASN A 7 -4.10 -21.64 16.06
C ASN A 7 -3.86 -20.15 16.31
N HIS A 8 -3.91 -19.69 17.56
CA HIS A 8 -3.64 -18.29 17.91
C HIS A 8 -2.16 -17.94 17.64
N HIS A 9 -1.24 -18.80 18.06
CA HIS A 9 0.19 -18.62 17.79
C HIS A 9 0.53 -18.62 16.29
N CYS A 10 -0.14 -19.48 15.51
CA CYS A 10 0.00 -19.50 14.07
C CYS A 10 -0.47 -18.18 13.43
N ALA A 11 -1.66 -17.70 13.80
CA ALA A 11 -2.18 -16.41 13.33
C ALA A 11 -1.25 -15.25 13.71
N ALA A 12 -0.78 -15.22 14.96
CA ALA A 12 0.15 -14.22 15.47
C ALA A 12 1.49 -14.20 14.72
N SER A 13 2.03 -15.38 14.39
CA SER A 13 3.27 -15.50 13.62
C SER A 13 3.12 -14.96 12.19
N ILE A 14 2.01 -15.27 11.52
CA ILE A 14 1.73 -14.76 10.18
C ILE A 14 1.52 -13.24 10.22
N CYS A 15 0.76 -12.74 11.22
CA CYS A 15 0.52 -11.31 11.43
C CYS A 15 1.82 -10.53 11.62
N ARG A 16 2.71 -11.03 12.50
CA ARG A 16 4.03 -10.43 12.74
C ARG A 16 4.85 -10.35 11.45
N ALA A 17 4.93 -11.47 10.71
CA ALA A 17 5.67 -11.53 9.46
C ALA A 17 5.10 -10.57 8.40
N ALA A 18 3.79 -10.31 8.44
CA ALA A 18 3.11 -9.42 7.50
C ALA A 18 3.25 -7.94 7.85
N THR A 19 3.07 -7.58 9.11
CA THR A 19 2.94 -6.19 9.57
C THR A 19 4.24 -5.58 10.08
N GLY A 20 5.18 -6.42 10.54
CA GLY A 20 6.37 -6.00 11.27
C GLY A 20 6.13 -5.74 12.77
N LEU A 21 4.94 -6.05 13.28
CA LEU A 21 4.59 -5.87 14.69
C LEU A 21 5.24 -6.92 15.61
N PRO A 22 5.44 -6.60 16.91
CA PRO A 22 5.89 -7.57 17.89
C PRO A 22 4.92 -8.77 18.02
N HIS A 23 5.45 -9.99 18.13
CA HIS A 23 4.64 -11.21 18.23
C HIS A 23 3.61 -11.15 19.38
N ARG A 24 4.00 -10.57 20.54
CA ARG A 24 3.11 -10.38 21.69
C ARG A 24 1.85 -9.58 21.35
N THR A 25 1.96 -8.56 20.51
CA THR A 25 0.84 -7.72 20.08
C THR A 25 -0.11 -8.54 19.21
N CYS A 26 0.44 -9.26 18.23
CA CYS A 26 -0.33 -10.12 17.35
C CYS A 26 -1.00 -11.29 18.09
N LEU A 27 -0.34 -11.85 19.12
CA LEU A 27 -0.92 -12.91 19.95
C LEU A 27 -2.13 -12.39 20.72
N GLY A 28 -2.03 -11.21 21.35
CA GLY A 28 -3.16 -10.58 22.02
C GLY A 28 -4.35 -10.34 21.08
N TRP A 29 -4.10 -9.96 19.82
CA TRP A 29 -5.15 -9.83 18.80
C TRP A 29 -5.80 -11.17 18.44
N ALA A 30 -4.99 -12.24 18.32
CA ALA A 30 -5.50 -13.57 18.02
C ALA A 30 -6.36 -14.11 19.17
N GLU A 31 -5.93 -13.91 20.42
CA GLU A 31 -6.67 -14.29 21.63
C GLU A 31 -7.98 -13.52 21.78
N ALA A 32 -8.00 -12.24 21.39
CA ALA A 32 -9.20 -11.40 21.33
C ALA A 32 -10.11 -11.70 20.12
N GLY A 33 -9.73 -12.62 19.23
CA GLY A 33 -10.51 -12.97 18.04
C GLY A 33 -10.51 -11.94 16.91
N LEU A 34 -9.64 -10.92 16.99
CA LEU A 34 -9.50 -9.87 15.97
C LEU A 34 -8.82 -10.38 14.70
N ILE A 35 -7.99 -11.41 14.84
CA ILE A 35 -7.32 -12.09 13.72
C ILE A 35 -7.50 -13.59 13.81
N THR A 36 -7.45 -14.25 12.66
CA THR A 36 -7.51 -15.71 12.55
C THR A 36 -6.40 -16.20 11.61
N ARG A 37 -6.18 -17.51 11.52
CA ARG A 37 -5.20 -18.07 10.59
C ARG A 37 -5.50 -17.71 9.12
N ARG A 38 -6.78 -17.56 8.74
CA ARG A 38 -7.18 -17.16 7.37
C ARG A 38 -7.18 -15.65 7.17
N ARG A 39 -7.43 -14.89 8.23
CA ARG A 39 -7.39 -13.42 8.27
C ARG A 39 -6.41 -12.95 9.35
N PRO A 40 -5.09 -13.11 9.12
CA PRO A 40 -4.07 -12.87 10.15
C PRO A 40 -3.75 -11.39 10.34
N VAL A 41 -4.21 -10.52 9.44
CA VAL A 41 -4.06 -9.06 9.54
C VAL A 41 -5.46 -8.45 9.52
N PRO A 42 -5.81 -7.56 10.46
CA PRO A 42 -7.11 -6.89 10.46
C PRO A 42 -7.32 -6.08 9.18
N ASP A 43 -8.48 -6.25 8.55
CA ASP A 43 -8.95 -5.36 7.48
C ASP A 43 -9.57 -4.08 8.10
N ALA A 44 -9.65 -2.99 7.33
CA ALA A 44 -10.49 -1.86 7.73
C ALA A 44 -11.96 -2.29 7.70
N ALA A 45 -12.73 -1.92 8.73
CA ALA A 45 -14.14 -2.27 8.83
C ALA A 45 -15.00 -1.42 7.87
N ASP A 46 -14.69 -0.13 7.78
CA ASP A 46 -15.38 0.84 6.94
C ASP A 46 -14.93 0.76 5.47
N PRO A 47 -15.86 0.64 4.49
CA PRO A 47 -15.55 0.78 3.07
C PRO A 47 -14.78 2.06 2.71
N ALA A 48 -15.11 3.21 3.30
CA ALA A 48 -14.44 4.48 2.99
C ALA A 48 -12.96 4.46 3.41
N GLN A 49 -12.67 3.91 4.58
CA GLN A 49 -11.30 3.67 5.03
C GLN A 49 -10.53 2.76 4.07
N ARG A 50 -11.16 1.68 3.55
CA ARG A 50 -10.51 0.78 2.58
C ARG A 50 -10.21 1.47 1.27
N ALA A 51 -11.16 2.26 0.75
CA ALA A 51 -10.96 3.04 -0.47
C ALA A 51 -9.80 4.02 -0.30
N PHE A 52 -9.73 4.72 0.83
CA PHE A 52 -8.64 5.66 1.12
C PHE A 52 -7.27 4.97 1.20
N GLU A 53 -7.17 3.84 1.91
CA GLU A 53 -5.95 3.05 1.96
C GLU A 53 -5.53 2.50 0.59
N ALA A 54 -6.50 2.08 -0.23
CA ALA A 54 -6.24 1.57 -1.56
C ALA A 54 -5.70 2.65 -2.50
N MET A 55 -6.27 3.87 -2.47
CA MET A 55 -5.73 5.00 -3.21
C MET A 55 -4.29 5.32 -2.77
N VAL A 56 -4.03 5.35 -1.46
CA VAL A 56 -2.67 5.58 -0.94
C VAL A 56 -1.69 4.51 -1.42
N ALA A 57 -2.09 3.24 -1.41
CA ALA A 57 -1.26 2.14 -1.89
C ALA A 57 -0.94 2.28 -3.39
N LEU A 58 -1.96 2.55 -4.21
CA LEU A 58 -1.82 2.68 -5.65
C LEU A 58 -0.95 3.90 -6.01
N THR A 59 -1.26 5.07 -5.46
CA THR A 59 -0.53 6.31 -5.70
C THR A 59 0.93 6.19 -5.25
N ALA A 60 1.20 5.66 -4.06
CA ALA A 60 2.58 5.47 -3.61
C ALA A 60 3.32 4.45 -4.49
N GLY A 61 2.63 3.39 -4.92
CA GLY A 61 3.18 2.37 -5.81
C GLY A 61 3.61 2.96 -7.15
N ASP A 62 2.72 3.72 -7.81
CA ASP A 62 2.99 4.30 -9.12
C ASP A 62 3.93 5.52 -9.08
N ALA A 63 3.93 6.31 -8.00
CA ALA A 63 4.76 7.50 -7.90
C ALA A 63 6.22 7.21 -7.50
N LEU A 64 6.46 6.16 -6.72
CA LEU A 64 7.81 5.81 -6.25
C LEU A 64 8.56 4.88 -7.21
N ARG A 65 7.84 4.02 -7.96
CA ARG A 65 8.39 3.11 -8.98
C ARG A 65 9.66 2.37 -8.55
N ASP A 66 10.68 2.43 -9.38
CA ASP A 66 12.01 1.88 -9.16
C ASP A 66 12.84 2.73 -8.19
N GLY A 67 12.32 3.87 -7.72
CA GLY A 67 12.94 4.75 -6.75
C GLY A 67 12.74 4.32 -5.30
N GLN A 68 12.34 3.08 -5.04
CA GLN A 68 12.10 2.58 -3.69
C GLN A 68 13.43 2.18 -3.04
N LEU A 69 13.78 2.85 -1.94
CA LEU A 69 15.06 2.65 -1.23
C LEU A 69 14.96 1.47 -0.26
N ASP A 70 16.03 0.68 -0.16
CA ASP A 70 16.17 -0.44 0.79
C ASP A 70 15.03 -1.47 0.71
N GLY A 71 14.40 -1.59 -0.47
CA GLY A 71 13.24 -2.46 -0.68
C GLY A 71 11.98 -2.03 0.08
N ALA A 72 11.93 -0.80 0.60
CA ALA A 72 10.77 -0.27 1.31
C ALA A 72 9.65 0.06 0.33
N VAL A 73 8.81 -0.93 0.04
CA VAL A 73 7.69 -0.78 -0.88
C VAL A 73 6.70 0.25 -0.33
N PHE A 74 6.25 1.16 -1.19
CA PHE A 74 5.48 2.36 -0.84
C PHE A 74 6.20 3.33 0.10
N GLY A 75 7.49 3.12 0.37
CA GLY A 75 8.25 3.81 1.41
C GLY A 75 7.76 3.49 2.84
N VAL A 76 7.08 2.35 3.04
CA VAL A 76 6.52 1.92 4.33
C VAL A 76 7.31 0.75 4.89
N VAL A 77 7.68 0.79 6.17
CA VAL A 77 8.47 -0.28 6.83
C VAL A 77 7.69 -1.05 7.89
N ALA A 78 6.58 -0.51 8.39
CA ALA A 78 5.68 -1.23 9.29
C ALA A 78 4.27 -0.63 9.25
N ALA A 79 3.28 -1.46 9.57
CA ALA A 79 1.88 -1.05 9.66
C ALA A 79 1.29 -1.51 11.00
N VAL A 80 0.54 -0.62 11.65
CA VAL A 80 -0.29 -0.92 12.81
C VAL A 80 -1.75 -0.78 12.38
N PRO A 81 -2.36 -1.86 11.85
CA PRO A 81 -3.76 -1.84 11.44
C PRO A 81 -4.70 -1.81 12.65
N SER A 82 -5.82 -1.12 12.49
CA SER A 82 -6.99 -1.20 13.37
C SER A 82 -8.26 -1.29 12.52
N ALA A 83 -9.42 -1.45 13.18
CA ALA A 83 -10.72 -1.45 12.50
C ALA A 83 -11.05 -0.06 11.90
N ASP A 84 -10.70 1.00 12.62
CA ASP A 84 -11.11 2.38 12.31
C ASP A 84 -10.02 3.20 11.57
N GLY A 85 -8.85 2.61 11.35
CA GLY A 85 -7.75 3.32 10.71
C GLY A 85 -6.46 2.52 10.63
N LEU A 86 -5.42 3.18 10.13
CA LEU A 86 -4.11 2.60 9.89
C LEU A 86 -3.00 3.55 10.34
N ALA A 87 -2.02 3.05 11.10
CA ALA A 87 -0.78 3.79 11.33
C ALA A 87 0.36 3.17 10.53
N LEU A 88 1.07 3.97 9.75
CA LEU A 88 2.20 3.57 8.93
C LEU A 88 3.48 4.16 9.53
N ARG A 89 4.52 3.33 9.61
CA ARG A 89 5.89 3.80 9.84
C ARG A 89 6.59 3.89 8.50
N LEU A 90 7.04 5.08 8.13
CA LEU A 90 7.72 5.33 6.87
C LEU A 90 9.22 5.03 6.98
N HIS A 91 9.83 4.74 5.83
CA HIS A 91 11.29 4.72 5.69
C HIS A 91 11.84 6.12 5.91
N GLU A 92 12.82 6.29 6.80
CA GLU A 92 13.24 7.61 7.29
C GLU A 92 13.70 8.55 6.17
N ARG A 93 14.45 8.02 5.19
CA ARG A 93 14.97 8.78 4.06
C ARG A 93 13.94 9.04 2.97
N MET A 94 12.90 8.19 2.88
CA MET A 94 11.83 8.34 1.88
C MET A 94 10.64 9.12 2.43
N ALA A 95 10.52 9.30 3.76
CA ALA A 95 9.33 9.82 4.40
C ALA A 95 8.84 11.14 3.79
N ARG A 96 9.75 12.07 3.49
CA ARG A 96 9.40 13.33 2.82
C ARG A 96 8.84 13.09 1.42
N ARG A 97 9.51 12.28 0.61
CA ARG A 97 9.08 11.94 -0.75
C ARG A 97 7.73 11.24 -0.75
N VAL A 98 7.52 10.26 0.13
CA VAL A 98 6.22 9.56 0.28
C VAL A 98 5.11 10.56 0.52
N VAL A 99 5.27 11.47 1.50
CA VAL A 99 4.23 12.46 1.80
C VAL A 99 4.01 13.38 0.60
N THR A 100 5.07 13.90 -0.01
CA THR A 100 4.99 14.77 -1.20
C THR A 100 4.23 14.10 -2.34
N GLU A 101 4.51 12.83 -2.64
CA GLU A 101 3.85 12.09 -3.72
C GLU A 101 2.38 11.77 -3.43
N LEU A 102 1.99 11.67 -2.17
CA LEU A 102 0.59 11.46 -1.80
C LEU A 102 -0.25 12.74 -1.84
N LEU A 103 0.36 13.93 -1.79
CA LEU A 103 -0.37 15.20 -1.79
C LEU A 103 -1.05 15.44 -3.14
N PRO A 104 -2.36 15.79 -3.15
CA PRO A 104 -3.07 16.12 -4.39
C PRO A 104 -2.51 17.40 -5.00
N ARG A 105 -1.90 17.28 -6.18
CA ARG A 105 -1.26 18.37 -6.92
C ARG A 105 -1.76 18.37 -8.36
N LEU A 106 -2.12 19.53 -8.87
CA LEU A 106 -2.29 19.69 -10.31
C LEU A 106 -0.92 19.73 -10.96
N ASP A 107 -0.75 18.96 -12.02
CA ASP A 107 0.44 18.92 -12.84
C ASP A 107 0.14 19.55 -14.20
N GLU A 108 0.77 20.70 -14.46
CA GLU A 108 0.62 21.48 -15.68
C GLU A 108 1.20 20.76 -16.91
N ASP A 109 2.27 19.98 -16.74
CA ASP A 109 2.93 19.25 -17.82
C ASP A 109 2.14 18.00 -18.22
N TYR A 110 1.61 17.28 -17.23
CA TYR A 110 0.76 16.10 -17.46
C TYR A 110 -0.69 16.47 -17.82
N GLY A 111 -1.15 17.66 -17.41
CA GLY A 111 -2.53 18.11 -17.62
C GLY A 111 -3.55 17.42 -16.72
N GLY A 112 -3.16 16.98 -15.53
CA GLY A 112 -4.03 16.18 -14.65
C GLY A 112 -3.67 16.29 -13.17
N LEU A 113 -4.34 15.49 -12.35
CA LEU A 113 -4.08 15.42 -10.92
C LEU A 113 -3.05 14.33 -10.61
N ARG A 114 -2.04 14.66 -9.80
CA ARG A 114 -1.18 13.70 -9.11
C ARG A 114 -1.58 13.59 -7.64
N GLY A 115 -1.18 12.49 -7.01
CA GLY A 115 -1.42 12.26 -5.59
C GLY A 115 -2.78 11.63 -5.30
N VAL A 116 -3.16 11.58 -4.03
CA VAL A 116 -4.42 11.00 -3.60
C VAL A 116 -5.49 12.10 -3.58
N PRO A 117 -6.55 12.00 -4.40
CA PRO A 117 -7.60 13.01 -4.41
C PRO A 117 -8.35 13.03 -3.08
N GLY A 118 -8.70 14.22 -2.59
CA GLY A 118 -9.38 14.42 -1.31
C GLY A 118 -8.47 14.32 -0.09
N LEU A 119 -7.19 13.97 -0.23
CA LEU A 119 -6.27 13.85 0.89
C LEU A 119 -5.95 15.21 1.51
N ARG A 120 -6.05 15.29 2.84
CA ARG A 120 -5.68 16.44 3.66
C ARG A 120 -4.67 16.00 4.71
N VAL A 121 -3.70 16.86 4.98
CA VAL A 121 -2.64 16.59 5.95
C VAL A 121 -2.80 17.50 7.14
N THR A 122 -2.75 16.90 8.32
CA THR A 122 -2.62 17.59 9.59
C THR A 122 -1.36 17.09 10.29
N SER A 123 -0.71 17.94 11.07
CA SER A 123 0.49 17.59 11.83
C SER A 123 0.22 17.76 13.32
N ASP A 124 0.71 16.82 14.12
CA ASP A 124 0.73 16.93 15.57
C ASP A 124 2.11 16.54 16.11
N THR A 125 2.21 16.39 17.43
CA THR A 125 3.46 16.01 18.11
C THR A 125 3.89 14.57 17.84
N GLU A 126 2.98 13.70 17.41
CA GLU A 126 3.24 12.27 17.17
C GLU A 126 3.54 11.96 15.68
N GLY A 127 3.23 12.88 14.78
CA GLY A 127 3.55 12.76 13.36
C GLY A 127 2.59 13.52 12.45
N LEU A 128 2.33 12.94 11.28
CA LEU A 128 1.32 13.46 10.36
C LEU A 128 0.08 12.56 10.39
N THR A 129 -1.09 13.15 10.25
CA THR A 129 -2.33 12.43 9.98
C THR A 129 -2.84 12.83 8.60
N LEU A 130 -2.93 11.85 7.71
CA LEU A 130 -3.63 11.93 6.43
C LEU A 130 -5.12 11.68 6.68
N ARG A 131 -5.97 12.52 6.12
CA ARG A 131 -7.43 12.39 6.18
C ARG A 131 -8.04 12.48 4.80
N ASP A 132 -8.99 11.61 4.52
CA ASP A 132 -9.88 11.75 3.38
C ASP A 132 -10.97 12.79 3.68
N ALA A 133 -11.00 13.86 2.90
CA ALA A 133 -11.98 14.94 3.05
C ALA A 133 -13.41 14.52 2.70
N VAL A 134 -13.61 13.41 1.99
CA VAL A 134 -14.93 12.94 1.52
C VAL A 134 -15.44 11.78 2.37
N GLY A 135 -14.68 10.69 2.44
CA GLY A 135 -15.07 9.46 3.13
C GLY A 135 -14.69 9.40 4.60
N GLY A 136 -13.89 10.34 5.10
CA GLY A 136 -13.48 10.40 6.51
C GLY A 136 -12.42 9.37 6.92
N GLY A 137 -11.87 8.61 5.98
CA GLY A 137 -10.76 7.70 6.22
C GLY A 137 -9.53 8.40 6.79
N THR A 138 -8.77 7.72 7.65
CA THR A 138 -7.59 8.27 8.32
C THR A 138 -6.40 7.33 8.30
N ILE A 139 -5.21 7.91 8.05
CA ILE A 139 -3.92 7.21 8.14
C ILE A 139 -2.94 8.07 8.93
N ARG A 140 -2.37 7.52 10.00
CA ARG A 140 -1.31 8.19 10.76
C ARG A 140 0.05 7.79 10.21
N LEU A 141 0.93 8.76 9.99
CA LEU A 141 2.30 8.55 9.51
C LEU A 141 3.29 8.84 10.63
N ARG A 142 4.19 7.89 10.86
CA ARG A 142 5.33 8.00 11.77
C ARG A 142 6.64 7.99 11.00
N GLY A 143 7.65 8.65 11.55
CA GLY A 143 8.98 8.78 10.93
C GLY A 143 9.09 9.97 9.98
N VAL A 144 8.06 10.82 9.90
CA VAL A 144 8.17 12.12 9.22
C VAL A 144 8.84 13.11 10.18
N PRO A 145 9.90 13.84 9.76
CA PRO A 145 10.54 14.83 10.62
C PRO A 145 9.56 15.93 11.06
N SER A 146 9.60 16.36 12.31
CA SER A 146 8.78 17.47 12.83
C SER A 146 9.06 18.81 12.13
N SER A 147 10.24 18.94 11.51
CA SER A 147 10.60 20.08 10.66
C SER A 147 10.01 20.02 9.26
N TRP A 148 9.35 18.93 8.86
CA TRP A 148 8.73 18.83 7.54
C TRP A 148 7.65 19.91 7.37
N ARG A 149 7.57 20.43 6.16
CA ARG A 149 6.61 21.44 5.73
C ARG A 149 5.96 20.95 4.44
N LEU A 150 4.72 21.36 4.22
CA LEU A 150 4.07 21.16 2.93
C LEU A 150 4.98 21.73 1.83
N PRO A 151 5.16 21.02 0.71
CA PRO A 151 5.91 21.56 -0.41
C PRO A 151 5.22 22.83 -0.92
N ASP A 152 6.03 23.78 -1.36
CA ASP A 152 5.57 24.94 -2.10
C ASP A 152 5.18 24.54 -3.52
N ASP A 153 4.38 25.39 -4.16
CA ASP A 153 4.06 25.23 -5.57
C ASP A 153 5.33 25.50 -6.41
N GLY A 154 5.57 24.69 -7.43
CA GLY A 154 6.80 24.74 -8.22
C GLY A 154 6.90 23.58 -9.21
N ASP A 155 7.77 23.71 -10.21
CA ASP A 155 7.98 22.71 -11.27
C ASP A 155 6.67 22.28 -11.97
N GLY A 156 5.78 23.24 -12.24
CA GLY A 156 4.46 22.96 -12.84
C GLY A 156 3.48 22.22 -11.91
N LEU A 157 3.86 22.00 -10.64
CA LEU A 157 3.02 21.34 -9.63
C LEU A 157 2.40 22.35 -8.68
N ARG A 158 1.07 22.29 -8.55
CA ARG A 158 0.29 23.16 -7.66
C ARG A 158 -0.52 22.35 -6.66
N TYR A 159 -0.24 22.52 -5.36
CA TYR A 159 -0.95 21.80 -4.30
C TYR A 159 -2.38 22.33 -4.13
N VAL A 160 -3.38 21.47 -4.40
CA VAL A 160 -4.80 21.86 -4.36
C VAL A 160 -5.48 21.64 -3.01
N GLY A 161 -4.80 20.96 -2.08
CA GLY A 161 -5.31 20.72 -0.73
C GLY A 161 -5.27 21.93 0.21
N ARG A 162 -4.85 23.12 -0.26
CA ARG A 162 -4.90 24.39 0.51
C ARG A 162 -6.29 25.05 0.51
N SER A 163 -7.26 24.48 -0.20
CA SER A 163 -8.61 25.04 -0.38
C SER A 163 -9.29 25.40 0.95
N ALA A 164 -9.88 26.60 1.02
CA ALA A 164 -10.56 27.09 2.23
C ALA A 164 -11.67 26.13 2.68
N GLY A 165 -11.66 25.74 3.95
CA GLY A 165 -12.64 24.80 4.52
C GLY A 165 -12.34 23.32 4.26
N GLY A 166 -11.23 22.98 3.60
CA GLY A 166 -10.78 21.59 3.42
C GLY A 166 -11.53 20.81 2.34
N ALA A 167 -12.47 21.43 1.62
CA ALA A 167 -13.22 20.80 0.55
C ALA A 167 -12.30 20.35 -0.63
N PRO A 168 -12.63 19.24 -1.33
CA PRO A 168 -11.95 18.84 -2.56
C PRO A 168 -12.07 19.88 -3.68
N HIS A 169 -10.98 20.09 -4.40
CA HIS A 169 -10.95 20.83 -5.67
C HIS A 169 -11.75 20.06 -6.76
N PRO A 170 -12.36 20.72 -7.75
CA PRO A 170 -13.11 20.03 -8.82
C PRO A 170 -12.35 18.90 -9.53
N ALA A 171 -11.06 19.08 -9.81
CA ALA A 171 -10.21 18.03 -10.36
C ALA A 171 -10.04 16.83 -9.42
N GLU A 172 -10.03 17.03 -8.09
CA GLU A 172 -10.04 15.92 -7.12
C GLU A 172 -11.38 15.17 -7.17
N LEU A 173 -12.50 15.88 -7.33
CA LEU A 173 -13.83 15.27 -7.44
C LEU A 173 -13.98 14.44 -8.72
N GLU A 174 -13.40 14.90 -9.82
CA GLU A 174 -13.37 14.15 -11.07
C GLU A 174 -12.58 12.84 -10.93
N GLU A 175 -11.38 12.87 -10.35
CA GLU A 175 -10.61 11.65 -10.08
C GLU A 175 -11.31 10.72 -9.08
N LEU A 176 -11.94 11.24 -8.02
CA LEU A 176 -12.76 10.43 -7.11
C LEU A 176 -13.96 9.80 -7.81
N HIS A 177 -14.54 10.50 -8.79
CA HIS A 177 -15.60 9.94 -9.62
C HIS A 177 -15.08 8.79 -10.49
N TYR A 178 -13.88 8.90 -11.07
CA TYR A 178 -13.25 7.78 -11.78
C TYR A 178 -12.93 6.61 -10.85
N TRP A 179 -12.43 6.88 -9.64
CA TRP A 179 -12.16 5.85 -8.64
C TRP A 179 -13.42 5.07 -8.23
N THR A 180 -14.56 5.75 -8.12
CA THR A 180 -15.82 5.16 -7.65
C THR A 180 -16.65 4.52 -8.78
N ARG A 181 -16.48 4.94 -10.03
CA ARG A 181 -17.25 4.39 -11.15
C ARG A 181 -16.75 3.01 -11.59
N THR A 182 -17.72 2.12 -11.79
CA THR A 182 -17.62 0.80 -12.44
C THR A 182 -17.61 0.87 -13.97
N ALA A 183 -17.53 2.06 -14.54
CA ALA A 183 -18.01 2.36 -15.89
C ALA A 183 -17.05 1.93 -17.01
N THR A 184 -16.84 0.62 -17.14
CA THR A 184 -16.69 -0.17 -18.38
C THR A 184 -16.15 -1.55 -17.99
N ALA A 185 -17.02 -2.54 -17.72
CA ALA A 185 -16.65 -3.95 -17.54
C ALA A 185 -15.49 -4.26 -16.56
N GLY A 186 -15.18 -3.33 -15.66
CA GLY A 186 -14.08 -3.44 -14.69
C GLY A 186 -14.53 -4.09 -13.39
N PRO A 187 -13.58 -4.48 -12.52
CA PRO A 187 -13.86 -5.04 -11.21
C PRO A 187 -14.83 -4.24 -10.35
N ASP A 188 -15.53 -4.94 -9.48
CA ASP A 188 -16.15 -4.39 -8.28
C ASP A 188 -15.15 -3.52 -7.48
N PRO A 189 -15.42 -2.21 -7.28
CA PRO A 189 -14.56 -1.30 -6.51
C PRO A 189 -14.22 -1.81 -5.11
N ALA A 190 -15.15 -2.52 -4.46
CA ALA A 190 -14.89 -3.04 -3.12
C ALA A 190 -13.78 -4.11 -3.12
N SER A 191 -13.72 -4.95 -4.15
CA SER A 191 -12.67 -5.95 -4.32
C SER A 191 -11.29 -5.33 -4.56
N ARG A 192 -11.21 -4.27 -5.38
CA ARG A 192 -9.99 -3.45 -5.54
C ARG A 192 -9.56 -2.85 -4.21
N ASP A 193 -10.49 -2.16 -3.55
CA ASP A 193 -10.20 -1.44 -2.32
C ASP A 193 -9.72 -2.40 -1.23
N HIS A 194 -10.32 -3.58 -1.13
CA HIS A 194 -9.85 -4.66 -0.25
C HIS A 194 -8.44 -5.11 -0.58
N LEU A 195 -8.16 -5.44 -1.84
CA LEU A 195 -6.89 -6.02 -2.24
C LEU A 195 -5.73 -5.05 -1.97
N LEU A 196 -5.89 -3.78 -2.37
CA LEU A 196 -4.86 -2.75 -2.23
C LEU A 196 -4.71 -2.27 -0.77
N SER A 197 -5.81 -2.07 -0.03
CA SER A 197 -5.78 -1.79 1.42
C SER A 197 -5.02 -2.89 2.16
N ARG A 198 -5.31 -4.15 1.85
CA ARG A 198 -4.61 -5.29 2.46
C ARG A 198 -3.13 -5.30 2.15
N LEU A 199 -2.74 -4.95 0.93
CA LEU A 199 -1.33 -4.88 0.56
C LEU A 199 -0.59 -3.81 1.40
N LEU A 200 -1.17 -2.62 1.53
CA LEU A 200 -0.62 -1.52 2.34
C LEU A 200 -0.48 -1.89 3.82
N ARG A 201 -1.38 -2.73 4.34
CA ARG A 201 -1.34 -3.25 5.72
C ARG A 201 -0.27 -4.32 5.95
N ARG A 202 0.48 -4.74 4.93
CA ARG A 202 1.46 -5.85 4.99
C ARG A 202 2.89 -5.46 4.57
N PRO A 203 3.42 -4.30 5.01
CA PRO A 203 4.70 -3.80 4.49
C PRO A 203 5.87 -4.75 4.78
N ALA A 204 5.92 -5.38 5.96
CA ALA A 204 7.04 -6.27 6.29
C ALA A 204 7.09 -7.53 5.39
N LEU A 205 5.93 -7.99 4.92
CA LEU A 205 5.89 -9.10 3.96
C LEU A 205 6.18 -8.63 2.54
N VAL A 206 5.61 -7.50 2.12
CA VAL A 206 5.81 -6.96 0.77
C VAL A 206 7.26 -6.55 0.55
N ASN A 207 7.89 -5.88 1.52
CA ASN A 207 9.28 -5.43 1.43
C ASN A 207 10.30 -6.56 1.27
N ARG A 208 9.90 -7.83 1.51
CA ARG A 208 10.76 -8.97 1.24
C ARG A 208 11.17 -9.04 -0.23
N THR A 209 10.39 -8.47 -1.17
CA THR A 209 10.77 -8.39 -2.59
C THR A 209 12.09 -7.66 -2.80
N GLY A 210 12.44 -6.69 -1.94
CA GLY A 210 13.69 -5.95 -2.04
C GLY A 210 14.80 -6.42 -1.09
N ASN A 211 14.62 -7.50 -0.33
CA ASN A 211 15.57 -7.86 0.73
C ASN A 211 16.97 -8.22 0.22
N ALA A 212 17.10 -8.73 -1.00
CA ALA A 212 18.40 -9.16 -1.53
C ALA A 212 19.30 -7.96 -1.87
N HIS A 213 18.79 -6.98 -2.61
CA HIS A 213 19.60 -5.88 -3.18
C HIS A 213 18.99 -4.48 -2.97
N GLY A 214 17.93 -4.36 -2.19
CA GLY A 214 17.26 -3.09 -1.89
C GLY A 214 16.43 -2.51 -3.04
N TRP A 215 16.30 -3.23 -4.16
CA TRP A 215 15.59 -2.76 -5.36
C TRP A 215 14.22 -3.42 -5.53
N VAL A 216 13.19 -2.59 -5.73
CA VAL A 216 11.84 -2.99 -6.12
C VAL A 216 11.27 -1.92 -7.05
N ASN A 217 10.66 -2.33 -8.16
CA ASN A 217 9.84 -1.48 -8.99
C ASN A 217 8.36 -1.77 -8.73
N SER A 218 7.55 -0.71 -8.61
CA SER A 218 6.09 -0.82 -8.52
C SER A 218 5.41 0.09 -9.51
N TYR A 219 4.33 -0.35 -10.12
CA TYR A 219 3.56 0.47 -11.05
C TYR A 219 2.16 -0.10 -11.24
N CYS A 220 1.26 0.70 -11.77
CA CYS A 220 -0.06 0.27 -12.20
C CYS A 220 -0.24 0.57 -13.69
N HIS A 221 -1.03 -0.24 -14.40
CA HIS A 221 -1.50 0.09 -15.75
C HIS A 221 -2.84 0.82 -15.70
N GLN A 222 -3.62 0.58 -14.64
CA GLN A 222 -4.96 1.09 -14.42
C GLN A 222 -5.29 1.07 -12.92
N TYR A 223 -6.41 1.67 -12.52
CA TYR A 223 -6.77 1.78 -11.10
C TYR A 223 -7.00 0.44 -10.39
N GLN A 224 -7.15 -0.67 -11.11
CA GLN A 224 -7.43 -1.98 -10.52
C GLN A 224 -6.25 -2.93 -10.41
N ASP A 225 -5.07 -2.53 -10.88
CA ASP A 225 -3.90 -3.38 -10.84
C ASP A 225 -2.71 -2.71 -10.17
N LEU A 226 -1.89 -3.53 -9.53
CA LEU A 226 -0.59 -3.12 -9.04
C LEU A 226 0.42 -4.22 -9.30
N VAL A 227 1.52 -3.85 -9.94
CA VAL A 227 2.64 -4.74 -10.22
C VAL A 227 3.76 -4.44 -9.23
N LEU A 228 4.36 -5.49 -8.68
CA LEU A 228 5.60 -5.46 -7.91
C LEU A 228 6.63 -6.32 -8.63
N GLU A 229 7.72 -5.71 -9.05
CA GLU A 229 8.81 -6.37 -9.75
C GLU A 229 10.12 -6.18 -8.98
N TRP A 230 10.92 -7.23 -8.88
CA TRP A 230 12.20 -7.18 -8.19
C TRP A 230 13.21 -8.14 -8.84
N CYS A 231 14.49 -7.97 -8.50
CA CYS A 231 15.59 -8.62 -9.22
C CYS A 231 15.73 -10.11 -8.88
N CYS A 232 15.81 -10.45 -7.60
CA CYS A 232 16.03 -11.81 -7.12
C CYS A 232 15.46 -12.00 -5.70
N ALA A 233 15.31 -13.26 -5.27
CA ALA A 233 15.03 -13.72 -3.91
C ALA A 233 14.18 -12.78 -2.99
N PRO A 234 12.96 -13.19 -2.59
CA PRO A 234 12.35 -14.49 -2.81
C PRO A 234 11.88 -14.65 -4.25
N GLY A 235 11.79 -15.88 -4.75
CA GLY A 235 11.18 -16.12 -6.07
C GLY A 235 9.68 -15.76 -6.05
N ALA A 236 9.13 -15.41 -7.22
CA ALA A 236 7.71 -15.03 -7.33
C ALA A 236 6.73 -16.05 -6.73
N PRO A 237 6.90 -17.38 -6.92
CA PRO A 237 6.01 -18.38 -6.30
C PRO A 237 6.07 -18.42 -4.77
N GLU A 238 7.22 -18.08 -4.17
CA GLU A 238 7.33 -17.98 -2.71
C GLU A 238 6.63 -16.73 -2.19
N MET A 239 6.82 -15.60 -2.86
CA MET A 239 6.16 -14.34 -2.52
C MET A 239 4.63 -14.48 -2.64
N GLU A 240 4.15 -15.01 -3.75
CA GLU A 240 2.73 -15.25 -3.99
C GLU A 240 2.11 -16.12 -2.89
N ARG A 241 2.73 -17.26 -2.57
CA ARG A 241 2.25 -18.15 -1.50
C ARG A 241 2.23 -17.43 -0.15
N SER A 242 3.21 -16.60 0.14
CA SER A 242 3.29 -15.87 1.41
C SER A 242 2.20 -14.80 1.52
N LEU A 243 1.96 -14.04 0.45
CA LEU A 243 0.88 -13.06 0.37
C LEU A 243 -0.50 -13.73 0.49
N ARG A 244 -0.75 -14.84 -0.21
CA ARG A 244 -2.00 -15.60 -0.07
C ARG A 244 -2.20 -16.13 1.35
N ARG A 245 -1.16 -16.71 1.97
CA ARG A 245 -1.21 -17.16 3.38
C ARG A 245 -1.48 -16.04 4.38
N SER A 246 -1.12 -14.80 4.04
CA SER A 246 -1.45 -13.63 4.84
C SER A 246 -2.90 -13.16 4.71
N GLY A 247 -3.73 -13.88 3.94
CA GLY A 247 -5.14 -13.55 3.69
C GLY A 247 -5.35 -12.42 2.68
N LEU A 248 -4.34 -12.10 1.84
CA LEU A 248 -4.43 -10.99 0.88
C LEU A 248 -5.64 -11.13 -0.06
N ALA A 249 -5.85 -12.34 -0.58
CA ALA A 249 -6.94 -12.68 -1.50
C ALA A 249 -8.10 -13.46 -0.84
N GLU A 250 -8.19 -13.48 0.49
CA GLU A 250 -9.29 -14.20 1.15
C GLU A 250 -10.61 -13.45 0.88
N PRO A 251 -11.64 -14.09 0.31
CA PRO A 251 -12.94 -13.46 0.08
C PRO A 251 -13.56 -12.98 1.40
N GLN A 252 -14.39 -11.94 1.35
CA GLN A 252 -15.24 -11.64 2.50
C GLN A 252 -16.25 -12.78 2.72
N ALA A 253 -16.69 -12.95 3.97
CA ALA A 253 -17.74 -13.91 4.29
C ALA A 253 -19.01 -13.56 3.49
N GLY A 254 -19.44 -14.45 2.60
CA GLY A 254 -20.57 -14.24 1.70
C GLY A 254 -20.22 -13.82 0.27
N GLY A 255 -18.94 -13.60 -0.05
CA GLY A 255 -18.50 -13.36 -1.43
C GLY A 255 -18.49 -14.65 -2.23
N HIS A 256 -19.29 -14.71 -3.29
CA HIS A 256 -19.19 -15.79 -4.28
C HIS A 256 -17.98 -15.55 -5.20
N PRO A 257 -17.24 -16.61 -5.59
CA PRO A 257 -16.24 -16.47 -6.64
C PRO A 257 -16.92 -15.98 -7.92
N GLU A 258 -16.33 -14.98 -8.58
CA GLU A 258 -16.89 -14.45 -9.83
C GLU A 258 -16.97 -15.53 -10.91
N PRO A 259 -18.15 -15.74 -11.53
CA PRO A 259 -18.28 -16.62 -12.68
C PRO A 259 -17.43 -16.10 -13.84
N GLY A 260 -16.56 -16.93 -14.42
CA GLY A 260 -15.79 -16.56 -15.61
C GLY A 260 -14.44 -15.89 -15.35
N ALA A 261 -13.94 -15.89 -14.10
CA ALA A 261 -12.60 -15.40 -13.82
C ALA A 261 -11.56 -16.12 -14.69
N PRO A 262 -10.67 -15.40 -15.39
CA PRO A 262 -9.63 -16.01 -16.21
C PRO A 262 -8.71 -16.88 -15.34
N PRO A 263 -8.10 -17.94 -15.90
CA PRO A 263 -7.26 -18.85 -15.14
C PRO A 263 -6.19 -18.10 -14.34
N ALA A 264 -5.93 -18.61 -13.14
CA ALA A 264 -4.88 -18.08 -12.28
C ALA A 264 -3.55 -18.17 -13.03
N ARG A 265 -2.91 -17.02 -13.24
CA ARG A 265 -1.57 -16.94 -13.83
C ARG A 265 -0.56 -16.96 -12.68
N PRO A 266 0.58 -17.66 -12.80
CA PRO A 266 1.65 -17.59 -11.81
C PRO A 266 2.03 -16.13 -11.51
N GLY A 267 2.21 -15.81 -10.24
CA GLY A 267 2.52 -14.45 -9.81
C GLY A 267 1.33 -13.50 -9.79
N VAL A 268 0.10 -13.93 -10.09
CA VAL A 268 -1.08 -13.04 -10.08
C VAL A 268 -2.04 -13.40 -8.95
N ILE A 269 -2.25 -12.45 -8.04
CA ILE A 269 -3.16 -12.56 -6.90
C ILE A 269 -4.40 -11.73 -7.20
N ARG A 270 -5.58 -12.36 -7.25
CA ARG A 270 -6.85 -11.71 -7.56
C ARG A 270 -7.82 -11.70 -6.39
N LEU A 271 -8.65 -10.67 -6.35
CA LEU A 271 -9.87 -10.58 -5.57
C LEU A 271 -10.90 -9.86 -6.43
N GLY A 272 -11.99 -10.54 -6.80
CA GLY A 272 -12.86 -10.08 -7.90
C GLY A 272 -12.04 -9.86 -9.17
N GLY A 273 -12.29 -8.77 -9.89
CA GLY A 273 -11.47 -8.35 -11.03
C GLY A 273 -10.22 -7.53 -10.69
N ALA A 274 -9.93 -7.26 -9.41
CA ALA A 274 -8.72 -6.53 -9.02
C ALA A 274 -7.53 -7.50 -8.93
N GLU A 275 -6.33 -7.03 -9.30
CA GLU A 275 -5.14 -7.88 -9.32
C GLU A 275 -3.88 -7.23 -8.76
N VAL A 276 -3.10 -8.02 -8.02
CA VAL A 276 -1.72 -7.71 -7.66
C VAL A 276 -0.83 -8.72 -8.37
N THR A 277 0.08 -8.22 -9.19
CA THR A 277 1.04 -9.03 -9.92
C THR A 277 2.39 -8.95 -9.23
N VAL A 278 3.00 -10.09 -8.92
CA VAL A 278 4.33 -10.20 -8.34
C VAL A 278 5.25 -10.91 -9.32
N ARG A 279 6.35 -10.27 -9.70
CA ARG A 279 7.34 -10.80 -10.65
C ARG A 279 8.74 -10.68 -10.09
N CYS A 280 9.38 -11.83 -9.92
CA CYS A 280 10.82 -11.90 -9.75
C CYS A 280 11.38 -12.00 -11.16
N MET A 281 12.22 -11.05 -11.55
CA MET A 281 12.68 -10.99 -12.93
C MET A 281 13.73 -12.06 -13.26
N ASP A 282 14.21 -12.80 -12.25
CA ASP A 282 15.24 -13.84 -12.35
C ASP A 282 16.43 -13.40 -13.24
N PHE A 283 16.71 -12.09 -13.26
CA PHE A 283 17.76 -11.54 -14.10
C PHE A 283 19.10 -11.90 -13.49
N ALA A 284 19.94 -12.54 -14.30
CA ALA A 284 21.38 -12.59 -14.09
C ALA A 284 22.03 -11.25 -14.49
N HIS A 285 21.45 -10.11 -14.10
CA HIS A 285 22.21 -8.87 -14.09
C HIS A 285 23.36 -9.08 -13.10
N GLY A 286 24.60 -8.97 -13.55
CA GLY A 286 25.74 -9.08 -12.65
C GLY A 286 25.56 -8.08 -11.50
N ASP A 287 25.97 -8.45 -10.29
CA ASP A 287 25.77 -7.67 -9.06
C ASP A 287 26.10 -6.17 -9.21
N GLY A 288 27.01 -5.81 -10.13
CA GLY A 288 27.38 -4.43 -10.46
C GLY A 288 26.27 -3.56 -11.08
N GLU A 289 25.35 -4.10 -11.89
CA GLU A 289 24.28 -3.31 -12.52
C GLU A 289 23.21 -2.92 -11.48
N ILE A 290 22.79 -3.88 -10.66
CA ILE A 290 21.86 -3.64 -9.56
C ILE A 290 22.49 -2.68 -8.53
N ALA A 291 23.77 -2.85 -8.20
CA ALA A 291 24.47 -1.91 -7.32
C ALA A 291 24.48 -0.47 -7.89
N GLY A 292 24.63 -0.32 -9.22
CA GLY A 292 24.53 0.97 -9.90
C GLY A 292 23.14 1.61 -9.76
N ILE A 293 22.08 0.81 -9.90
CA ILE A 293 20.70 1.25 -9.72
C ILE A 293 20.46 1.66 -8.26
N THR A 294 20.81 0.82 -7.28
CA THR A 294 20.66 1.13 -5.84
C THR A 294 21.43 2.38 -5.46
N ALA A 295 22.67 2.55 -5.93
CA ALA A 295 23.45 3.78 -5.71
C ALA A 295 22.79 5.01 -6.35
N SER A 296 22.13 4.86 -7.50
CA SER A 296 21.35 5.93 -8.13
C SER A 296 20.13 6.33 -7.30
N ILE A 297 19.40 5.34 -6.79
CA ILE A 297 18.27 5.55 -5.88
C ILE A 297 18.73 6.27 -4.62
N GLU A 298 19.81 5.79 -3.99
CA GLU A 298 20.37 6.43 -2.80
C GLU A 298 20.69 7.90 -3.02
N ARG A 299 21.25 8.28 -4.17
CA ARG A 299 21.57 9.68 -4.49
C ARG A 299 20.33 10.56 -4.56
N ARG A 300 19.16 10.03 -4.93
CA ARG A 300 17.89 10.78 -4.93
C ARG A 300 17.38 11.12 -3.52
N TYR A 301 17.91 10.44 -2.49
CA TYR A 301 17.52 10.60 -1.07
C TYR A 301 18.68 11.06 -0.18
N ARG A 302 19.70 11.73 -0.73
CA ARG A 302 20.73 12.43 0.03
C ARG A 302 20.39 13.91 0.05
#